data_AF-A0A031ICD9-F1
#
_entry.id   AF-A0A031ICD9-F1
#
_cell.length_a   1.000
_cell.length_b   1.000
_cell.length_c   1.000
_cell.angle_alpha   90.00
_cell.angle_beta   90.00
_cell.angle_gamma   90.00
#
_symmetry.space_group_name_H-M   'P 1'
#
loop_
_entity.id
_entity.type
_entity.pdbx_description
1 polymer ?
#
loop_
_entity_poly.entity_id
_entity_poly.type
_entity_poly.pdbx_seq_one_letter_code
_entity_poly.pdbx_strand_id
1 'polypeptide(L)'
;MSAFLGELLVYMGGALWMGYLVLCFIPRKRKPPLMDGTSWAVAGLGMLVLGTSIPVFGAVRFLLSTQTMTEALRTGLLLHIGQMFLVIYFSALLLLIVFAWQKQRSILLALLTIPLWIGIAGTSHAAVKYGALGWTLQCSHFLCVTAWIGVVFWVAVGARSTAHWSAFLNWFSPFARIAFTGVILSGLLLMQLAIPLERYTNLWGVPYGQALLLKHLLLLPLLFYAFCNGTLVRRRLRFDSTYDPRPLLRMESIILILLFMASASLSRLEQPTLGQLPVSGPAGDGWVLMIGIATLPLLLLGFRRHALGVLLSLLSVSLIYLGLLATG
;
A
#
# COMPACT_ATOMS: atom_id res chain seq x y z
N MET A 1 -17.14 0.42 7.41
CA MET A 1 -16.66 -0.74 6.61
C MET A 1 -16.33 -0.36 5.17
N SER A 2 -17.14 0.50 4.52
CA SER A 2 -16.94 0.96 3.13
C SER A 2 -15.61 1.68 2.87
N ALA A 3 -15.19 2.63 3.72
CA ALA A 3 -13.95 3.40 3.51
C ALA A 3 -12.67 2.53 3.51
N PHE A 4 -12.62 1.50 4.36
CA PHE A 4 -11.52 0.53 4.37
C PHE A 4 -11.43 -0.23 3.05
N LEU A 5 -12.57 -0.72 2.56
CA LEU A 5 -12.61 -1.48 1.31
C LEU A 5 -12.20 -0.60 0.13
N GLY A 6 -12.67 0.65 0.08
CA GLY A 6 -12.28 1.61 -0.95
C GLY A 6 -10.78 1.83 -1.00
N GLU A 7 -10.18 2.16 0.14
CA GLU A 7 -8.74 2.41 0.21
C GLU A 7 -7.90 1.16 -0.14
N LEU A 8 -8.31 -0.01 0.34
CA LEU A 8 -7.63 -1.28 0.03
C LEU A 8 -7.69 -1.60 -1.46
N LEU A 9 -8.86 -1.41 -2.10
CA LEU A 9 -9.02 -1.60 -3.54
C LEU A 9 -8.15 -0.61 -4.34
N VAL A 10 -8.04 0.64 -3.90
CA VAL A 10 -7.21 1.65 -4.57
C VAL A 10 -5.72 1.28 -4.50
N TYR A 11 -5.19 0.92 -3.33
CA TYR A 11 -3.77 0.52 -3.22
C TYR A 11 -3.48 -0.77 -3.97
N MET A 12 -4.33 -1.79 -3.86
CA MET A 12 -4.15 -3.04 -4.59
C MET A 12 -4.27 -2.84 -6.10
N GLY A 13 -5.29 -2.11 -6.55
CA GLY A 13 -5.50 -1.82 -7.97
C GLY A 13 -4.38 -0.99 -8.57
N GLY A 14 -3.90 0.01 -7.83
CA GLY A 14 -2.75 0.82 -8.20
C GLY A 14 -1.47 0.00 -8.30
N ALA A 15 -1.21 -0.91 -7.35
CA ALA A 15 -0.05 -1.80 -7.40
C ALA A 15 -0.12 -2.78 -8.59
N LEU A 16 -1.28 -3.35 -8.88
CA LEU A 16 -1.50 -4.20 -10.05
C LEU A 16 -1.24 -3.45 -11.36
N TRP A 17 -1.84 -2.28 -11.54
CA TRP A 17 -1.69 -1.49 -12.77
C TRP A 17 -0.27 -0.95 -12.93
N MET A 18 0.28 -0.29 -11.91
CA MET A 18 1.60 0.33 -11.98
C MET A 18 2.71 -0.72 -12.10
N GLY A 19 2.59 -1.86 -11.40
CA GLY A 19 3.55 -2.95 -11.54
C GLY A 19 3.58 -3.51 -12.97
N TYR A 20 2.42 -3.66 -13.61
CA TYR A 20 2.32 -4.05 -15.01
C TYR A 20 3.02 -3.01 -15.91
N LEU A 21 2.69 -1.74 -15.72
CA LEU A 21 3.22 -0.63 -16.51
C LEU A 21 4.75 -0.55 -16.40
N VAL A 22 5.31 -0.56 -15.19
CA VAL A 22 6.77 -0.55 -14.97
C VAL A 22 7.42 -1.73 -15.69
N LEU A 23 6.86 -2.93 -15.56
CA LEU A 23 7.41 -4.12 -16.19
C LEU A 23 7.34 -4.06 -17.71
N CYS A 24 6.40 -3.34 -18.33
CA CYS A 24 6.37 -3.14 -19.79
C CYS A 24 7.62 -2.42 -20.31
N PHE A 25 8.21 -1.50 -19.53
CA PHE A 25 9.45 -0.81 -19.91
C PHE A 25 10.72 -1.66 -19.71
N ILE A 26 10.61 -2.79 -19.01
CA ILE A 26 11.76 -3.66 -18.74
C ILE A 26 11.90 -4.73 -19.82
N PRO A 27 13.05 -4.82 -20.52
CA PRO A 27 13.30 -5.84 -21.53
C PRO A 27 13.17 -7.26 -20.98
N ARG A 28 12.68 -8.21 -21.81
CA ARG A 28 12.49 -9.62 -21.42
C ARG A 28 13.76 -10.29 -20.85
N LYS A 29 14.95 -9.89 -21.31
CA LYS A 29 16.25 -10.41 -20.83
C LYS A 29 16.64 -9.92 -19.42
N ARG A 30 15.93 -8.91 -18.87
CA ARG A 30 16.22 -8.28 -17.57
C ARG A 30 15.16 -8.58 -16.51
N LYS A 31 14.24 -9.50 -16.77
CA LYS A 31 13.21 -9.92 -15.83
C LYS A 31 12.92 -11.41 -15.99
N PRO A 32 12.49 -12.11 -14.94
CA PRO A 32 12.04 -13.50 -15.09
C PRO A 32 10.84 -13.57 -16.04
N PRO A 33 10.64 -14.70 -16.73
CA PRO A 33 9.45 -14.91 -17.54
C PRO A 33 8.21 -14.91 -16.62
N LEU A 34 7.28 -14.01 -16.90
CA LEU A 34 6.05 -13.83 -16.13
C LEU A 34 4.87 -14.49 -16.84
N MET A 35 3.82 -14.78 -16.07
CA MET A 35 2.50 -15.10 -16.61
C MET A 35 1.93 -13.95 -17.45
N ASP A 36 0.95 -14.24 -18.33
CA ASP A 36 0.21 -13.18 -19.01
C ASP A 36 -0.52 -12.33 -17.96
N GLY A 37 -0.19 -11.04 -17.98
CA GLY A 37 -0.69 -10.07 -17.01
C GLY A 37 -1.94 -9.31 -17.44
N THR A 38 -2.49 -9.60 -18.62
CA THR A 38 -3.62 -8.82 -19.18
C THR A 38 -4.80 -8.75 -18.20
N SER A 39 -5.28 -9.90 -17.69
CA SER A 39 -6.45 -9.94 -16.80
C SER A 39 -6.23 -9.24 -15.47
N TRP A 40 -5.01 -9.31 -14.92
CA TRP A 40 -4.66 -8.69 -13.65
C TRP A 40 -4.49 -7.17 -13.79
N ALA A 41 -3.96 -6.69 -14.92
CA ALA A 41 -3.91 -5.26 -15.21
C ALA A 41 -5.33 -4.66 -15.35
N VAL A 42 -6.22 -5.36 -16.07
CA VAL A 42 -7.64 -4.97 -16.19
C VAL A 42 -8.34 -4.99 -14.83
N ALA A 43 -8.12 -6.05 -14.03
CA ALA A 43 -8.63 -6.11 -12.66
C ALA A 43 -8.11 -4.94 -11.81
N GLY A 44 -6.84 -4.58 -11.96
CA GLY A 44 -6.25 -3.43 -11.28
C GLY A 44 -6.95 -2.11 -11.60
N LEU A 45 -7.22 -1.84 -12.88
CA LEU A 45 -8.00 -0.66 -13.29
C LEU A 45 -9.44 -0.70 -12.75
N GLY A 46 -10.09 -1.87 -12.79
CA GLY A 46 -11.42 -2.05 -12.21
C GLY A 46 -11.44 -1.76 -10.71
N MET A 47 -10.45 -2.25 -9.96
CA MET A 47 -10.31 -1.99 -8.53
C MET A 47 -10.09 -0.51 -8.22
N LEU A 48 -9.33 0.22 -9.04
CA LEU A 48 -9.16 1.68 -8.89
C LEU A 48 -10.49 2.43 -9.04
N VAL A 49 -11.27 2.11 -10.07
CA VAL A 49 -12.59 2.73 -10.31
C VAL A 49 -13.58 2.36 -9.20
N LEU A 50 -13.65 1.09 -8.83
CA LEU A 50 -14.54 0.63 -7.77
C LEU A 50 -14.17 1.24 -6.43
N GLY A 51 -12.88 1.25 -6.08
CA GLY A 51 -12.39 1.78 -4.81
C GLY A 51 -12.67 3.28 -4.66
N THR A 52 -12.42 4.06 -5.71
CA THR A 52 -12.65 5.52 -5.72
C THR A 52 -14.12 5.91 -5.85
N SER A 53 -15.01 5.02 -6.32
CA SER A 53 -16.46 5.30 -6.37
C SER A 53 -17.14 5.25 -5.00
N ILE A 54 -16.59 4.51 -4.03
CA ILE A 54 -17.15 4.38 -2.68
C ILE A 54 -17.35 5.73 -1.97
N PRO A 55 -16.37 6.64 -1.88
CA PRO A 55 -16.58 7.94 -1.25
C PRO A 55 -17.58 8.81 -2.01
N VAL A 56 -17.65 8.73 -3.34
CA VAL A 56 -18.64 9.44 -4.15
C VAL A 56 -20.05 8.94 -3.85
N PHE A 57 -20.23 7.62 -3.75
CA PHE A 57 -21.50 7.03 -3.34
C PHE A 57 -21.90 7.45 -1.93
N GLY A 58 -20.93 7.57 -1.01
CA GLY A 58 -21.14 8.15 0.32
C GLY A 58 -21.67 9.58 0.25
N ALA A 59 -21.07 10.43 -0.59
CA ALA A 59 -21.50 11.82 -0.79
C ALA A 59 -22.91 11.91 -1.38
N VAL A 60 -23.22 11.11 -2.41
CA VAL A 60 -24.57 11.06 -3.00
C VAL A 60 -25.60 10.61 -1.97
N ARG A 61 -25.31 9.55 -1.19
CA ARG A 61 -26.22 9.09 -0.12
C ARG A 61 -26.48 10.14 0.94
N PHE A 62 -25.48 10.94 1.28
CA PHE A 62 -25.67 12.06 2.20
C PHE A 62 -26.63 13.11 1.62
N LEU A 63 -26.45 13.46 0.34
CA LEU A 63 -27.30 14.46 -0.34
C LEU A 63 -28.75 13.99 -0.53
N LEU A 64 -29.00 12.69 -0.66
CA LEU A 64 -30.36 12.12 -0.75
C LEU A 64 -31.26 12.45 0.46
N SER A 65 -30.69 12.85 1.60
CA SER A 65 -31.48 13.33 2.74
C SER A 65 -32.17 14.67 2.49
N THR A 66 -31.73 15.43 1.47
CA THR A 66 -32.17 16.80 1.19
C THR A 66 -32.52 17.06 -0.28
N GLN A 67 -32.16 16.16 -1.20
CA GLN A 67 -32.29 16.33 -2.65
C GLN A 67 -32.92 15.09 -3.30
N THR A 68 -33.50 15.25 -4.49
CA THR A 68 -33.93 14.11 -5.31
C THR A 68 -32.72 13.30 -5.79
N MET A 69 -32.93 12.06 -6.27
CA MET A 69 -31.83 11.20 -6.75
C MET A 69 -31.01 11.86 -7.87
N THR A 70 -31.67 12.49 -8.84
CA THR A 70 -31.00 13.16 -9.97
C THR A 70 -30.16 14.34 -9.52
N GLU A 71 -30.70 15.16 -8.60
CA GLU A 71 -29.99 16.30 -8.02
C GLU A 71 -28.81 15.85 -7.16
N ALA A 72 -29.02 14.86 -6.29
CA ALA A 72 -27.96 14.31 -5.44
C ALA A 72 -26.81 13.72 -6.28
N LEU A 73 -27.11 13.03 -7.39
CA LEU A 73 -26.10 12.53 -8.33
C LEU A 73 -25.37 13.68 -9.02
N ARG A 74 -26.10 14.66 -9.58
CA ARG A 74 -25.51 15.82 -10.25
C ARG A 74 -24.61 16.60 -9.30
N THR A 75 -25.13 16.96 -8.12
CA THR A 75 -24.40 17.69 -7.08
C THR A 75 -23.20 16.88 -6.61
N GLY A 76 -23.37 15.59 -6.30
CA GLY A 76 -22.30 14.71 -5.83
C GLY A 76 -21.15 14.56 -6.82
N LEU A 77 -21.44 14.50 -8.13
CA LEU A 77 -20.43 14.47 -9.18
C LEU A 77 -19.75 15.83 -9.40
N LEU A 78 -20.43 16.94 -9.11
CA LEU A 78 -19.87 18.29 -9.22
C LEU A 78 -19.03 18.69 -7.99
N LEU A 79 -19.16 17.99 -6.86
CA LEU A 79 -18.23 18.14 -5.73
C LEU A 79 -16.81 17.77 -6.16
N HIS A 80 -15.81 18.34 -5.47
CA HIS A 80 -14.39 18.09 -5.76
C HIS A 80 -14.04 16.59 -5.86
N ILE A 81 -14.52 15.78 -4.92
CA ILE A 81 -14.28 14.33 -4.92
C ILE A 81 -14.95 13.62 -6.11
N GLY A 82 -16.13 14.09 -6.54
CA GLY A 82 -16.84 13.61 -7.71
C GLY A 82 -16.12 13.97 -9.01
N GLN A 83 -15.62 15.21 -9.13
CA GLN A 83 -14.83 15.65 -10.28
C GLN A 83 -13.54 14.82 -10.43
N MET A 84 -12.83 14.59 -9.32
CA MET A 84 -11.62 13.76 -9.32
C MET A 84 -11.93 12.30 -9.66
N PHE A 85 -13.06 11.77 -9.18
CA PHE A 85 -13.54 10.45 -9.58
C PHE A 85 -13.86 10.37 -11.08
N LEU A 86 -14.46 11.40 -11.69
CA LEU A 86 -14.70 11.42 -13.13
C LEU A 86 -13.39 11.39 -13.92
N VAL A 87 -12.36 12.12 -13.48
CA VAL A 87 -11.01 12.05 -14.07
C VAL A 87 -10.47 10.62 -14.01
N ILE A 88 -10.60 9.95 -12.86
CA ILE A 88 -10.20 8.54 -12.69
C ILE A 88 -10.98 7.63 -13.63
N TYR A 89 -12.31 7.74 -13.65
CA TYR A 89 -13.20 6.91 -14.46
C TYR A 89 -12.89 7.02 -15.95
N PHE A 90 -12.82 8.23 -16.49
CA PHE A 90 -12.54 8.44 -17.92
C PHE A 90 -11.10 8.05 -18.28
N SER A 91 -10.12 8.30 -17.40
CA SER A 91 -8.74 7.85 -17.63
C SER A 91 -8.64 6.33 -17.65
N ALA A 92 -9.29 5.64 -16.71
CA ALA A 92 -9.33 4.19 -16.66
C ALA A 92 -10.07 3.59 -17.87
N LEU A 93 -11.18 4.20 -18.31
CA LEU A 93 -11.91 3.78 -19.50
C LEU A 93 -11.04 3.91 -20.76
N LEU A 94 -10.38 5.06 -20.94
CA LEU A 94 -9.50 5.28 -22.08
C LEU A 94 -8.30 4.32 -22.06
N LEU A 95 -7.73 4.05 -20.88
CA LEU A 95 -6.70 3.04 -20.70
C LEU A 95 -7.19 1.65 -21.11
N LEU A 96 -8.40 1.24 -20.72
CA LEU A 96 -8.99 -0.04 -21.12
C LEU A 96 -9.17 -0.14 -22.64
N ILE A 97 -9.66 0.93 -23.29
CA ILE A 97 -9.83 0.98 -24.75
C ILE A 97 -8.47 0.83 -25.46
N VAL A 98 -7.47 1.62 -25.06
CA VAL A 98 -6.12 1.56 -25.64
C VAL A 98 -5.47 0.21 -25.38
N PHE A 99 -5.66 -0.35 -24.19
CA PHE A 99 -5.13 -1.64 -23.80
C PHE A 99 -5.73 -2.79 -24.61
N ALA A 100 -7.04 -2.75 -24.87
CA ALA A 100 -7.74 -3.71 -25.72
C ALA A 100 -7.30 -3.62 -27.19
N TRP A 101 -7.07 -2.41 -27.70
CA TRP A 101 -6.68 -2.20 -29.09
C TRP A 101 -5.21 -2.57 -29.34
N GLN A 102 -4.26 -2.03 -28.58
CA GLN A 102 -2.83 -2.25 -28.82
C GLN A 102 -2.02 -2.41 -27.53
N LYS A 103 -1.89 -3.67 -27.08
CA LYS A 103 -1.15 -4.07 -25.87
C LYS A 103 0.33 -3.61 -25.81
N GLN A 104 0.93 -3.19 -26.93
CA GLN A 104 2.38 -2.89 -27.02
C GLN A 104 2.73 -1.39 -26.94
N ARG A 105 1.79 -0.48 -26.72
CA ARG A 105 2.07 0.98 -26.64
C ARG A 105 2.39 1.45 -25.22
N SER A 106 3.47 0.96 -24.63
CA SER A 106 3.83 1.23 -23.21
C SER A 106 3.97 2.72 -22.88
N ILE A 107 4.47 3.54 -23.81
CA ILE A 107 4.58 5.00 -23.62
C ILE A 107 3.20 5.65 -23.55
N LEU A 108 2.29 5.28 -24.45
CA LEU A 108 0.92 5.82 -24.45
C LEU A 108 0.17 5.42 -23.18
N LEU A 109 0.30 4.17 -22.74
CA LEU A 109 -0.28 3.70 -21.48
C LEU A 109 0.28 4.48 -20.29
N ALA A 110 1.57 4.81 -20.29
CA ALA A 110 2.17 5.60 -19.23
C ALA A 110 1.66 7.05 -19.21
N LEU A 111 1.55 7.69 -20.37
CA LEU A 111 0.99 9.04 -20.48
C LEU A 111 -0.47 9.10 -20.00
N LEU A 112 -1.28 8.11 -20.36
CA LEU A 112 -2.68 8.01 -19.93
C LEU A 112 -2.84 7.62 -18.46
N THR A 113 -1.79 7.08 -17.84
CA THR A 113 -1.77 6.79 -16.39
C THR A 113 -1.58 8.07 -15.56
N ILE A 114 -1.01 9.14 -16.13
CA ILE A 114 -0.78 10.42 -15.43
C ILE A 114 -2.09 11.02 -14.90
N PRO A 115 -3.13 11.29 -15.71
CA PRO A 115 -4.38 11.87 -15.20
C PRO A 115 -5.08 10.95 -14.19
N LEU A 116 -4.95 9.63 -14.35
CA LEU A 116 -5.46 8.65 -13.38
C LEU A 116 -4.81 8.83 -11.99
N TRP A 117 -3.49 9.00 -11.93
CA TRP A 117 -2.76 9.24 -10.67
C TRP A 117 -3.09 10.61 -10.06
N ILE A 118 -3.22 11.64 -10.89
CA ILE A 118 -3.65 12.98 -10.48
C ILE A 118 -5.03 12.91 -9.80
N GLY A 119 -5.99 12.21 -10.42
CA GLY A 119 -7.33 12.03 -9.89
C GLY A 119 -7.35 11.26 -8.57
N ILE A 120 -6.60 10.16 -8.46
CA ILE A 120 -6.48 9.38 -7.19
C ILE A 120 -5.94 10.27 -6.08
N ALA A 121 -4.86 11.01 -6.31
CA ALA A 121 -4.31 11.93 -5.32
C ALA A 121 -5.31 13.04 -4.96
N GLY A 122 -6.09 13.52 -5.94
CA GLY A 122 -7.16 14.51 -5.75
C GLY A 122 -8.31 14.02 -4.88
N THR A 123 -8.61 12.73 -4.87
CA THR A 123 -9.65 12.16 -3.98
C THR A 123 -9.22 12.06 -2.51
N SER A 124 -7.94 12.31 -2.19
CA SER A 124 -7.40 12.10 -0.85
C SER A 124 -7.79 13.19 0.15
N HIS A 125 -7.90 12.81 1.42
CA HIS A 125 -8.10 13.76 2.52
C HIS A 125 -6.97 14.80 2.62
N ALA A 126 -5.73 14.42 2.27
CA ALA A 126 -4.60 15.33 2.30
C ALA A 126 -4.74 16.46 1.27
N ALA A 127 -5.24 16.15 0.06
CA ALA A 127 -5.48 17.16 -0.97
C ALA A 127 -6.57 18.16 -0.55
N VAL A 128 -7.66 17.67 0.06
CA VAL A 128 -8.76 18.53 0.52
C VAL A 128 -8.34 19.39 1.71
N LYS A 129 -7.60 18.83 2.68
CA LYS A 129 -7.24 19.51 3.94
C LYS A 129 -6.03 20.43 3.82
N TYR A 130 -5.05 20.09 2.99
CA TYR A 130 -3.76 20.81 2.88
C TYR A 130 -3.47 21.31 1.46
N GLY A 131 -4.46 21.31 0.57
CA GLY A 131 -4.36 21.84 -0.79
C GLY A 131 -3.27 21.17 -1.62
N ALA A 132 -2.55 22.00 -2.41
CA ALA A 132 -1.53 21.53 -3.36
C ALA A 132 -0.38 20.74 -2.70
N LEU A 133 0.02 21.10 -1.48
CA LEU A 133 1.08 20.39 -0.77
C LEU A 133 0.64 18.98 -0.35
N GLY A 134 -0.57 18.86 0.22
CA GLY A 134 -1.13 17.54 0.54
C GLY A 134 -1.37 16.68 -0.71
N TRP A 135 -1.83 17.30 -1.79
CA TRP A 135 -2.03 16.64 -3.08
C TRP A 135 -0.72 16.12 -3.69
N THR A 136 0.33 16.96 -3.76
CA THR A 136 1.64 16.57 -4.32
C THR A 136 2.27 15.44 -3.52
N LEU A 137 2.28 15.56 -2.19
CA LEU A 137 2.84 14.52 -1.32
C LEU A 137 2.06 13.21 -1.44
N GLN A 138 0.73 13.26 -1.51
CA GLN A 138 -0.08 12.06 -1.71
C GLN A 138 0.18 11.42 -3.06
N CYS A 139 0.27 12.21 -4.13
CA CYS A 139 0.57 11.73 -5.47
C CYS A 139 1.94 11.04 -5.51
N SER A 140 2.98 11.68 -4.96
CA SER A 140 4.32 11.09 -4.86
C SER A 140 4.35 9.83 -4.01
N HIS A 141 3.68 9.83 -2.86
CA HIS A 141 3.59 8.66 -1.99
C HIS A 141 2.94 7.49 -2.71
N PHE A 142 1.76 7.70 -3.27
CA PHE A 142 1.01 6.66 -3.97
C PHE A 142 1.78 6.12 -5.18
N LEU A 143 2.44 6.98 -5.96
CA LEU A 143 3.31 6.59 -7.07
C LEU A 143 4.45 5.68 -6.60
N CYS A 144 5.23 6.10 -5.61
CA CYS A 144 6.36 5.33 -5.10
C CYS A 144 5.92 3.97 -4.52
N VAL A 145 4.85 3.97 -3.72
CA VAL A 145 4.28 2.76 -3.10
C VAL A 145 3.82 1.77 -4.18
N THR A 146 2.96 2.21 -5.11
CA THR A 146 2.38 1.32 -6.11
C THR A 146 3.39 0.83 -7.14
N ALA A 147 4.39 1.65 -7.49
CA ALA A 147 5.45 1.24 -8.42
C ALA A 147 6.39 0.20 -7.81
N TRP A 148 6.81 0.39 -6.56
CA TRP A 148 7.65 -0.57 -5.86
C TRP A 148 6.91 -1.87 -5.57
N ILE A 149 5.79 -1.79 -4.84
CA ILE A 149 5.03 -2.95 -4.40
C ILE A 149 4.44 -3.69 -5.60
N GLY A 150 4.00 -2.96 -6.63
CA GLY A 150 3.49 -3.55 -7.85
C GLY A 150 4.50 -4.50 -8.49
N VAL A 151 5.75 -4.08 -8.68
CA VAL A 151 6.78 -4.95 -9.24
C VAL A 151 7.04 -6.17 -8.34
N VAL A 152 7.12 -6.00 -7.02
CA VAL A 152 7.28 -7.12 -6.07
C VAL A 152 6.15 -8.12 -6.26
N PHE A 153 4.89 -7.65 -6.26
CA PHE A 153 3.71 -8.50 -6.37
C PHE A 153 3.67 -9.28 -7.68
N TRP A 154 3.91 -8.59 -8.80
CA TRP A 154 3.97 -9.21 -10.13
C TRP A 154 5.03 -10.28 -10.26
N VAL A 155 6.21 -10.06 -9.69
CA VAL A 155 7.30 -11.04 -9.77
C VAL A 155 7.10 -12.17 -8.76
N ALA A 156 6.60 -11.88 -7.55
CA ALA A 156 6.35 -12.87 -6.50
C ALA A 156 5.33 -13.93 -6.91
N VAL A 157 4.21 -13.48 -7.51
CA VAL A 157 3.12 -14.37 -7.91
C VAL A 157 3.22 -14.77 -9.39
N GLY A 158 3.70 -13.86 -10.23
CA GLY A 158 3.71 -14.03 -11.68
C GLY A 158 4.90 -14.78 -12.27
N ALA A 159 6.02 -14.93 -11.56
CA ALA A 159 7.23 -15.55 -12.10
C ALA A 159 7.08 -17.07 -12.34
N ARG A 160 7.21 -17.49 -13.60
CA ARG A 160 7.12 -18.89 -14.02
C ARG A 160 8.42 -19.66 -13.82
N SER A 161 9.56 -18.98 -13.88
CA SER A 161 10.88 -19.57 -13.62
C SER A 161 11.82 -18.58 -12.94
N THR A 162 12.98 -19.07 -12.52
CA THR A 162 14.06 -18.29 -11.89
C THR A 162 15.06 -17.72 -12.91
N ALA A 163 14.80 -17.89 -14.21
CA ALA A 163 15.65 -17.37 -15.27
C ALA A 163 15.79 -15.84 -15.16
N HIS A 164 16.99 -15.31 -15.48
CA HIS A 164 17.30 -13.87 -15.44
C HIS A 164 17.11 -13.18 -14.08
N TRP A 165 17.01 -13.91 -12.97
CA TRP A 165 16.77 -13.30 -11.65
C TRP A 165 17.89 -12.35 -11.21
N SER A 166 19.14 -12.68 -11.49
CA SER A 166 20.28 -11.79 -11.23
C SER A 166 20.15 -10.48 -12.01
N ALA A 167 19.74 -10.54 -13.28
CA ALA A 167 19.51 -9.36 -14.11
C ALA A 167 18.33 -8.53 -13.61
N PHE A 168 17.28 -9.17 -13.09
CA PHE A 168 16.17 -8.52 -12.41
C PHE A 168 16.63 -7.72 -11.19
N LEU A 169 17.38 -8.36 -10.28
CA LEU A 169 17.88 -7.70 -9.08
C LEU A 169 18.79 -6.51 -9.39
N ASN A 170 19.55 -6.55 -10.49
CA ASN A 170 20.47 -5.45 -10.84
C ASN A 170 19.77 -4.11 -11.10
N TRP A 171 18.57 -4.10 -11.69
CA TRP A 171 17.80 -2.86 -11.88
C TRP A 171 16.74 -2.67 -10.79
N PHE A 172 16.16 -3.76 -10.29
CA PHE A 172 15.08 -3.67 -9.32
C PHE A 172 15.58 -3.23 -7.94
N SER A 173 16.75 -3.68 -7.47
CA SER A 173 17.29 -3.26 -6.17
C SER A 173 17.55 -1.74 -6.06
N PRO A 174 18.20 -1.05 -7.04
CA PRO A 174 18.30 0.41 -6.99
C PRO A 174 16.93 1.10 -7.13
N PHE A 175 16.06 0.61 -8.01
CA PHE A 175 14.69 1.14 -8.15
C PHE A 175 13.90 1.06 -6.84
N ALA A 176 13.90 -0.10 -6.18
CA ALA A 176 13.21 -0.34 -4.92
C ALA A 176 13.76 0.57 -3.80
N ARG A 177 15.07 0.79 -3.73
CA ARG A 177 15.67 1.74 -2.76
C ARG A 177 15.17 3.16 -2.98
N ILE A 178 15.19 3.66 -4.21
CA ILE A 178 14.71 5.01 -4.54
C ILE A 178 13.22 5.16 -4.21
N ALA A 179 12.41 4.20 -4.65
CA ALA A 179 10.98 4.22 -4.39
C ALA A 179 10.69 4.14 -2.88
N PHE A 180 11.34 3.25 -2.15
CA PHE A 180 11.20 3.12 -0.70
C PHE A 180 11.59 4.41 0.05
N THR A 181 12.71 5.03 -0.32
CA THR A 181 13.09 6.35 0.22
C THR A 181 12.01 7.39 -0.06
N GLY A 182 11.47 7.42 -1.28
CA GLY A 182 10.33 8.28 -1.63
C GLY A 182 9.09 8.03 -0.78
N VAL A 183 8.76 6.76 -0.50
CA VAL A 183 7.65 6.37 0.39
C VAL A 183 7.87 6.88 1.81
N ILE A 184 9.08 6.71 2.36
CA ILE A 184 9.40 7.21 3.71
C ILE A 184 9.28 8.73 3.76
N LEU A 185 9.94 9.44 2.85
CA LEU A 185 9.97 10.91 2.86
C LEU A 185 8.56 11.50 2.71
N SER A 186 7.82 11.06 1.68
CA SER A 186 6.45 11.53 1.47
C SER A 186 5.52 11.13 2.62
N GLY A 187 5.68 9.93 3.18
CA GLY A 187 4.87 9.45 4.30
C GLY A 187 5.11 10.24 5.59
N LEU A 188 6.36 10.54 5.91
CA LEU A 188 6.72 11.37 7.07
C LEU A 188 6.22 12.81 6.91
N LEU A 189 6.36 13.38 5.71
CA LEU A 189 5.85 14.73 5.43
C LEU A 189 4.31 14.79 5.51
N LEU A 190 3.60 13.79 4.96
CA LEU A 190 2.14 13.68 5.10
C LEU A 190 1.71 13.56 6.57
N MET A 191 2.46 12.79 7.36
CA MET A 191 2.21 12.67 8.80
C MET A 191 2.45 14.01 9.51
N GLN A 192 3.54 14.70 9.18
CA GLN A 192 3.90 16.01 9.75
C GLN A 192 2.85 17.08 9.42
N LEU A 193 2.22 17.03 8.25
CA LEU A 193 1.09 17.91 7.93
C LEU A 193 -0.11 17.68 8.84
N ALA A 194 -0.35 16.43 9.24
CA ALA A 194 -1.42 16.10 10.16
C ALA A 194 -1.07 16.49 11.60
N ILE A 195 0.10 16.05 12.08
CA ILE A 195 0.48 16.13 13.48
C ILE A 195 2.00 16.35 13.56
N PRO A 196 2.48 17.36 14.30
CA PRO A 196 3.91 17.60 14.46
C PRO A 196 4.62 16.36 15.02
N LEU A 197 5.80 16.04 14.46
CA LEU A 197 6.61 14.88 14.84
C LEU A 197 6.92 14.83 16.34
N GLU A 198 7.12 16.00 16.96
CA GLU A 198 7.37 16.14 18.41
C GLU A 198 6.23 15.61 19.28
N ARG A 199 5.01 15.59 18.75
CA ARG A 199 3.81 15.09 19.45
C ARG A 199 3.39 13.70 18.99
N TYR A 200 4.22 13.02 18.18
CA TYR A 200 3.90 11.70 17.65
C TYR A 200 3.65 10.67 18.76
N THR A 201 4.45 10.69 19.83
CA THR A 201 4.29 9.78 20.97
C THR A 201 2.94 9.94 21.69
N ASN A 202 2.37 11.14 21.65
CA ASN A 202 1.08 11.43 22.27
C ASN A 202 -0.08 10.78 21.50
N LEU A 203 0.16 10.37 20.24
CA LEU A 203 -0.83 9.66 19.42
C LEU A 203 -1.03 8.21 19.83
N TRP A 204 -0.08 7.63 20.54
CA TRP A 204 -0.13 6.21 20.89
C TRP A 204 -1.30 5.86 21.81
N GLY A 205 -1.87 6.86 22.49
CA GLY A 205 -3.08 6.72 23.30
C GLY A 205 -4.40 6.77 22.54
N VAL A 206 -4.39 7.05 21.24
CA VAL A 206 -5.61 7.14 20.43
C VAL A 206 -5.64 6.09 19.31
N PRO A 207 -6.83 5.61 18.88
CA PRO A 207 -6.94 4.55 17.88
C PRO A 207 -6.19 4.83 16.57
N TYR A 208 -6.20 6.10 16.11
CA TYR A 208 -5.48 6.52 14.92
C TYR A 208 -3.96 6.31 15.06
N GLY A 209 -3.38 6.72 16.18
CA GLY A 209 -1.94 6.58 16.43
C GLY A 209 -1.52 5.14 16.65
N GLN A 210 -2.38 4.31 17.24
CA GLN A 210 -2.17 2.86 17.35
C GLN A 210 -2.13 2.18 15.97
N ALA A 211 -3.11 2.46 15.10
CA ALA A 211 -3.11 1.95 13.73
C ALA A 211 -1.88 2.44 12.94
N LEU A 212 -1.47 3.69 13.16
CA LEU A 212 -0.28 4.27 12.56
C LEU A 212 0.99 3.59 13.09
N LEU A 213 1.09 3.33 14.39
CA LEU A 213 2.21 2.59 15.00
C LEU A 213 2.31 1.17 14.43
N LEU A 214 1.19 0.45 14.30
CA LEU A 214 1.17 -0.87 13.67
C LEU A 214 1.72 -0.84 12.25
N LYS A 215 1.37 0.19 11.46
CA LYS A 215 1.93 0.39 10.11
C LYS A 215 3.46 0.53 10.18
N HIS A 216 4.00 1.27 11.13
CA HIS A 216 5.45 1.42 11.31
C HIS A 216 6.12 0.12 11.78
N LEU A 217 5.50 -0.63 12.69
CA LEU A 217 6.01 -1.92 13.13
C LEU A 217 6.07 -2.94 11.98
N LEU A 218 5.09 -2.94 11.08
CA LEU A 218 5.09 -3.77 9.87
C LEU A 218 6.20 -3.40 8.87
N LEU A 219 6.81 -2.20 8.98
CA LEU A 219 7.99 -1.86 8.19
C LEU A 219 9.24 -2.64 8.62
N LEU A 220 9.35 -3.07 9.88
CA LEU A 220 10.50 -3.85 10.37
C LEU A 220 10.63 -5.21 9.66
N PRO A 221 9.60 -6.09 9.64
CA PRO A 221 9.70 -7.33 8.88
C PRO A 221 9.82 -7.06 7.38
N LEU A 222 9.18 -6.00 6.85
CA LEU A 222 9.35 -5.63 5.44
C LEU A 222 10.80 -5.30 5.09
N LEU A 223 11.46 -4.47 5.89
CA LEU A 223 12.87 -4.12 5.75
C LEU A 223 13.77 -5.36 5.83
N PHE A 224 13.47 -6.28 6.75
CA PHE A 224 14.18 -7.54 6.86
C PHE A 224 14.08 -8.36 5.57
N TYR A 225 12.87 -8.57 5.02
CA TYR A 225 12.70 -9.32 3.77
C TYR A 225 13.30 -8.61 2.56
N ALA A 226 13.13 -7.28 2.47
CA ALA A 226 13.75 -6.47 1.42
C ALA A 226 15.29 -6.56 1.46
N PHE A 227 15.89 -6.55 2.66
CA PHE A 227 17.32 -6.76 2.84
C PHE A 227 17.75 -8.17 2.41
N CYS A 228 16.99 -9.20 2.82
CA CYS A 228 17.29 -10.57 2.46
C CYS A 228 17.19 -10.79 0.94
N ASN A 229 16.13 -10.28 0.28
CA ASN A 229 15.96 -10.36 -1.17
C ASN A 229 16.99 -9.52 -1.93
N GLY A 230 17.30 -8.31 -1.47
CA GLY A 230 18.24 -7.40 -2.13
C GLY A 230 19.71 -7.80 -1.98
N THR A 231 20.09 -8.36 -0.83
CA THR A 231 21.49 -8.63 -0.48
C THR A 231 21.79 -10.12 -0.39
N LEU A 232 21.07 -10.88 0.45
CA LEU A 232 21.40 -12.28 0.72
C LEU A 232 21.10 -13.18 -0.48
N VAL A 233 19.91 -13.05 -1.07
CA VAL A 233 19.53 -13.78 -2.31
C VAL A 233 20.46 -13.41 -3.45
N ARG A 234 20.77 -12.12 -3.61
CA ARG A 234 21.70 -11.65 -4.64
C ARG A 234 23.09 -12.28 -4.48
N ARG A 235 23.60 -12.40 -3.26
CA ARG A 235 24.87 -13.09 -2.97
C ARG A 235 24.76 -14.58 -3.24
N ARG A 236 23.71 -15.23 -2.75
CA ARG A 236 23.50 -16.68 -2.91
C ARG A 236 23.43 -17.10 -4.37
N LEU A 237 22.72 -16.36 -5.21
CA LEU A 237 22.62 -16.62 -6.66
C LEU A 237 23.96 -16.52 -7.41
N ARG A 238 24.99 -15.90 -6.83
CA ARG A 238 26.34 -15.89 -7.41
C ARG A 238 27.10 -17.19 -7.16
N PHE A 239 26.80 -17.88 -6.05
CA PHE A 239 27.45 -19.14 -5.67
C PHE A 239 26.64 -20.36 -6.08
N ASP A 240 25.32 -20.25 -6.07
CA ASP A 240 24.38 -21.32 -6.40
C ASP A 240 23.30 -20.76 -7.33
N SER A 241 23.45 -21.03 -8.63
CA SER A 241 22.49 -20.63 -9.66
C SER A 241 21.19 -21.44 -9.63
N THR A 242 21.13 -22.52 -8.85
CA THR A 242 19.94 -23.38 -8.72
C THR A 242 19.00 -22.94 -7.59
N TYR A 243 19.46 -22.03 -6.73
CA TYR A 243 18.66 -21.49 -5.63
C TYR A 243 17.36 -20.83 -6.15
N ASP A 244 16.22 -21.17 -5.54
CA ASP A 244 14.92 -20.56 -5.85
C ASP A 244 14.63 -19.34 -4.95
N PRO A 245 14.67 -18.11 -5.49
CA PRO A 245 14.42 -16.88 -4.74
C PRO A 245 12.93 -16.54 -4.57
N ARG A 246 12.02 -17.23 -5.28
CA ARG A 246 10.59 -16.90 -5.28
C ARG A 246 9.92 -17.00 -3.90
N PRO A 247 10.20 -17.99 -3.05
CA PRO A 247 9.56 -18.08 -1.74
C PRO A 247 9.78 -16.83 -0.88
N LEU A 248 11.00 -16.28 -0.90
CA LEU A 248 11.33 -15.11 -0.08
C LEU A 248 10.65 -13.83 -0.59
N LEU A 249 10.55 -13.68 -1.92
CA LEU A 249 9.80 -12.59 -2.53
C LEU A 249 8.28 -12.70 -2.27
N ARG A 250 7.74 -13.92 -2.19
CA ARG A 250 6.34 -14.15 -1.78
C ARG A 250 6.10 -13.76 -0.33
N MET A 251 7.01 -14.05 0.58
CA MET A 251 6.89 -13.60 1.96
C MET A 251 6.90 -12.07 2.06
N GLU A 252 7.78 -11.40 1.30
CA GLU A 252 7.78 -9.93 1.18
C GLU A 252 6.42 -9.42 0.69
N SER A 253 5.85 -10.03 -0.36
CA SER A 253 4.54 -9.63 -0.90
C SER A 253 3.38 -9.78 0.10
N ILE A 254 3.40 -10.81 0.95
CA ILE A 254 2.39 -11.00 2.00
C ILE A 254 2.45 -9.86 3.01
N ILE A 255 3.65 -9.47 3.44
CA ILE A 255 3.84 -8.35 4.37
C ILE A 255 3.39 -7.03 3.73
N LEU A 256 3.65 -6.84 2.44
CA LEU A 256 3.17 -5.66 1.71
C LEU A 256 1.63 -5.59 1.65
N ILE A 257 0.93 -6.73 1.50
CA ILE A 257 -0.53 -6.78 1.59
C ILE A 257 -1.00 -6.40 3.01
N LEU A 258 -0.35 -6.91 4.05
CA LEU A 258 -0.65 -6.52 5.43
C LEU A 258 -0.42 -5.01 5.64
N LEU A 259 0.60 -4.42 5.01
CA LEU A 259 0.84 -2.98 5.05
C LEU A 259 -0.26 -2.17 4.35
N PHE A 260 -0.82 -2.67 3.24
CA PHE A 260 -2.00 -2.08 2.61
C PHE A 260 -3.23 -2.19 3.50
N MET A 261 -3.46 -3.32 4.16
CA MET A 261 -4.56 -3.46 5.13
C MET A 261 -4.39 -2.50 6.32
N ALA A 262 -3.18 -2.35 6.86
CA ALA A 262 -2.87 -1.39 7.92
C ALA A 262 -3.03 0.07 7.45
N SER A 263 -2.70 0.36 6.20
CA SER A 263 -2.93 1.70 5.63
C SER A 263 -4.42 1.97 5.39
N ALA A 264 -5.17 0.97 4.92
CA ALA A 264 -6.61 1.08 4.72
C ALA A 264 -7.39 1.15 6.05
N SER A 265 -6.86 0.62 7.16
CA SER A 265 -7.52 0.76 8.46
C SER A 265 -7.55 2.21 8.93
N LEU A 266 -6.51 3.00 8.58
CA LEU A 266 -6.44 4.44 8.88
C LEU A 266 -7.54 5.24 8.19
N SER A 267 -8.07 4.82 7.03
CA SER A 267 -9.15 5.54 6.33
C SER A 267 -10.49 5.48 7.07
N ARG A 268 -10.63 4.60 8.07
CA ARG A 268 -11.81 4.52 8.93
C ARG A 268 -11.70 5.36 10.19
N LEU A 269 -10.50 5.83 10.51
CA LEU A 269 -10.21 6.50 11.77
C LEU A 269 -10.09 8.00 11.51
N GLU A 270 -10.72 8.80 12.36
CA GLU A 270 -10.60 10.25 12.28
C GLU A 270 -9.17 10.66 12.64
N GLN A 271 -8.61 11.59 11.86
CA GLN A 271 -7.31 12.18 12.18
C GLN A 271 -7.47 13.04 13.44
N PRO A 272 -6.75 12.74 14.54
CA PRO A 272 -6.92 13.48 15.78
C PRO A 272 -6.43 14.93 15.62
N THR A 273 -7.13 15.84 16.29
CA THR A 273 -6.72 17.25 16.38
C THR A 273 -5.84 17.47 17.61
N LEU A 274 -5.02 18.53 17.61
CA LEU A 274 -4.07 18.81 18.70
C LEU A 274 -4.74 18.91 20.09
N GLY A 275 -6.00 19.35 20.16
CA GLY A 275 -6.75 19.44 21.42
C GLY A 275 -7.27 18.10 21.95
N GLN A 276 -7.25 17.05 21.14
CA GLN A 276 -7.69 15.69 21.51
C GLN A 276 -6.52 14.80 21.98
N LEU A 277 -5.28 15.32 21.96
CA LEU A 277 -4.11 14.55 22.34
C LEU A 277 -3.89 14.60 23.86
N PRO A 278 -3.62 13.46 24.51
CA PRO A 278 -3.25 13.45 25.92
C PRO A 278 -2.00 14.31 26.17
N VAL A 279 -2.05 15.11 27.25
CA VAL A 279 -1.04 16.12 27.60
C VAL A 279 0.20 15.48 28.28
N SER A 280 0.09 14.24 28.79
CA SER A 280 1.18 13.56 29.49
C SER A 280 1.11 12.02 29.42
N GLY A 281 2.25 11.40 29.12
CA GLY A 281 2.58 9.98 29.37
C GLY A 281 2.41 9.02 28.17
N PRO A 282 3.24 7.96 28.04
CA PRO A 282 2.90 6.83 27.18
C PRO A 282 1.58 6.26 27.71
N ALA A 283 0.57 6.18 26.86
CA ALA A 283 -0.80 5.86 27.25
C ALA A 283 -0.91 4.54 28.04
N GLY A 284 -2.03 4.33 28.75
CA GLY A 284 -2.34 3.09 29.46
C GLY A 284 -2.58 1.86 28.55
N ASP A 285 -3.00 0.77 29.17
CA ASP A 285 -3.38 -0.62 28.80
C ASP A 285 -3.39 -1.07 27.31
N GLY A 286 -3.61 -0.19 26.33
CA GLY A 286 -3.63 -0.51 24.90
C GLY A 286 -2.26 -0.89 24.29
N TRP A 287 -1.16 -0.61 24.98
CA TRP A 287 0.20 -0.95 24.54
C TRP A 287 0.45 -2.44 24.40
N VAL A 288 -0.09 -3.24 25.31
CA VAL A 288 0.22 -4.66 25.34
C VAL A 288 -0.59 -5.44 24.30
N LEU A 289 -1.81 -4.98 24.01
CA LEU A 289 -2.63 -5.50 22.91
C LEU A 289 -1.99 -5.22 21.54
N MET A 290 -1.35 -4.06 21.38
CA MET A 290 -0.62 -3.69 20.16
C MET A 290 0.62 -4.56 19.94
N ILE A 291 1.38 -4.88 20.99
CA ILE A 291 2.49 -5.82 20.90
C ILE A 291 1.96 -7.21 20.52
N GLY A 292 0.90 -7.69 21.16
CA GLY A 292 0.29 -8.99 20.83
C GLY A 292 -0.23 -9.10 19.39
N ILE A 293 -0.80 -8.01 18.84
CA ILE A 293 -1.26 -7.98 17.44
C ILE A 293 -0.07 -7.85 16.47
N ALA A 294 0.94 -7.05 16.80
CA ALA A 294 2.14 -6.91 15.98
C ALA A 294 2.99 -8.21 15.93
N THR A 295 2.83 -9.09 16.91
CA THR A 295 3.51 -10.39 16.97
C THR A 295 2.70 -11.55 16.37
N LEU A 296 1.45 -11.34 15.93
CA LEU A 296 0.66 -12.35 15.20
C LEU A 296 1.31 -12.80 13.86
N PRO A 297 1.89 -11.91 13.04
CA PRO A 297 2.65 -12.31 11.86
C PRO A 297 3.86 -13.19 12.22
N LEU A 298 4.54 -12.90 13.34
CA LEU A 298 5.64 -13.72 13.86
C LEU A 298 5.17 -15.12 14.30
N LEU A 299 3.97 -15.21 14.88
CA LEU A 299 3.31 -16.46 15.28
C LEU A 299 2.93 -17.32 14.05
N LEU A 300 2.37 -16.69 13.01
CA LEU A 300 2.05 -17.35 11.73
C LEU A 300 3.28 -17.77 10.94
N LEU A 301 4.41 -17.06 11.10
CA LEU A 301 5.71 -17.39 10.50
C LEU A 301 6.44 -18.54 11.21
N GLY A 302 6.11 -18.82 12.48
CA GLY A 302 6.73 -19.88 13.28
C GLY A 302 6.37 -21.30 12.84
N PHE A 303 5.33 -21.49 12.04
CA PHE A 303 4.86 -22.83 11.63
C PHE A 303 5.70 -23.48 10.51
N ARG A 304 6.88 -22.93 10.17
CA ARG A 304 7.77 -23.49 9.15
C ARG A 304 9.15 -23.87 9.72
N ARG A 305 9.21 -25.05 10.35
CA ARG A 305 10.39 -25.88 10.71
C ARG A 305 11.77 -25.20 10.79
N HIS A 306 11.92 -24.14 11.58
CA HIS A 306 13.22 -23.64 12.02
C HIS A 306 13.14 -23.25 13.51
N ALA A 307 14.17 -23.62 14.30
CA ALA A 307 14.23 -23.38 15.74
C ALA A 307 14.03 -21.90 16.12
N LEU A 308 14.46 -20.98 15.25
CA LEU A 308 14.26 -19.53 15.40
C LEU A 308 12.76 -19.14 15.34
N GLY A 309 11.96 -19.82 14.51
CA GLY A 309 10.52 -19.57 14.38
C GLY A 309 9.74 -20.03 15.60
N VAL A 310 10.15 -21.14 16.22
CA VAL A 310 9.58 -21.60 17.50
C VAL A 310 9.91 -20.60 18.61
N LEU A 311 11.16 -20.14 18.69
CA LEU A 311 11.58 -19.13 19.68
C LEU A 311 10.82 -17.80 19.54
N LEU A 312 10.61 -17.33 18.31
CA LEU A 312 9.85 -16.10 18.04
C LEU A 312 8.35 -16.28 18.29
N SER A 313 7.81 -17.48 18.04
CA SER A 313 6.41 -17.79 18.39
C SER A 313 6.19 -17.90 19.89
N LEU A 314 7.15 -18.47 20.64
CA LEU A 314 7.11 -18.53 22.10
C LEU A 314 7.23 -17.13 22.71
N LEU A 315 8.14 -16.30 22.20
CA LEU A 315 8.24 -14.89 22.61
C LEU A 315 6.93 -14.13 22.35
N SER A 316 6.31 -14.34 21.17
CA SER A 316 5.01 -13.77 20.82
C SER A 316 3.91 -14.19 21.80
N VAL A 317 3.80 -15.47 22.10
CA VAL A 317 2.81 -16.02 23.06
C VAL A 317 3.07 -15.53 24.48
N SER A 318 4.34 -15.45 24.92
CA SER A 318 4.72 -14.93 26.24
C SER A 318 4.35 -13.45 26.40
N LEU A 319 4.52 -12.64 25.35
CA LEU A 319 4.13 -11.23 25.37
C LEU A 319 2.61 -11.05 25.38
N ILE A 320 1.85 -11.91 24.69
CA ILE A 320 0.39 -11.95 24.75
C ILE A 320 -0.09 -12.34 26.16
N TYR A 321 0.53 -13.35 26.77
CA TYR A 321 0.19 -13.83 28.12
C TYR A 321 0.50 -12.78 29.21
N LEU A 322 1.64 -12.10 29.11
CA LEU A 322 1.97 -10.97 29.98
C LEU A 322 0.98 -9.82 29.83
N GLY A 323 0.45 -9.59 28.62
CA GLY A 323 -0.62 -8.63 28.38
C GLY A 323 -1.92 -9.00 29.06
N LEU A 324 -2.31 -10.27 29.02
CA LEU A 324 -3.54 -10.75 29.67
C LEU A 324 -3.44 -10.65 31.20
N LEU A 325 -2.27 -10.93 31.79
CA LEU A 325 -2.04 -10.80 33.24
C LEU A 325 -1.98 -9.35 33.74
N ALA A 326 -1.60 -8.40 32.89
CA ALA A 326 -1.55 -6.99 33.25
C ALA A 326 -2.92 -6.29 33.14
N THR A 327 -3.90 -6.94 32.50
CA THR A 327 -5.26 -6.40 32.26
C THR A 327 -6.35 -7.05 33.12
N GLY A 328 -5.99 -7.97 34.03
CA GLY A 328 -6.90 -8.58 35.01
C GLY A 328 -6.49 -8.20 36.43
#